data_AF-A0A9P5IZW5-F1
#
_entry.id   AF-A0A9P5IZW5-F1
#
_cell.length_a   1.000
_cell.length_b   1.000
_cell.length_c   1.000
_cell.angle_alpha   90.00
_cell.angle_beta   90.00
_cell.angle_gamma   90.00
#
_symmetry.space_group_name_H-M   'P 1'
#
loop_
_entity.id
_entity.type
_entity.pdbx_description
1 polymer ?
#
loop_
_entity_poly.entity_id
_entity_poly.type
_entity_poly.pdbx_seq_one_letter_code
_entity_poly.pdbx_strand_id
1 'polypeptide(L)'
;CLPGTRTAVLEALQTWAADLAGTKVLWLQGVAGSGKSSIAVNVAKFFEHTNVLMAYYRFETAKQGQLNPSNLFTTIALQLAAQDTGLEAKLVELVTSATPLERKSQDPAEQLRLFLVPLLQHNPNAYHQVIIIIDGLDESGVVAERSKMLKPLVSLAAMLPPAVRILLTTRPESDVQ
;
A
#
# COMPACT_ATOMS: atom_id res chain seq x y z
N CYS A 1 14.05 22.33 4.76
CA CYS A 1 12.76 22.50 4.06
C CYS A 1 12.32 23.94 4.22
N LEU A 2 11.97 24.62 3.13
CA LEU A 2 11.37 25.96 3.21
C LEU A 2 10.00 25.85 3.92
N PRO A 3 9.66 26.77 4.82
CA PRO A 3 8.31 26.87 5.39
C PRO A 3 7.30 26.99 4.25
N GLY A 4 6.26 26.15 4.23
CA GLY A 4 5.18 26.16 3.21
C GLY A 4 5.22 25.03 2.18
N THR A 5 6.39 24.48 1.83
CA THR A 5 6.48 23.41 0.82
C THR A 5 5.83 22.10 1.30
N ARG A 6 5.92 21.81 2.60
CA ARG A 6 5.30 20.61 3.20
C ARG A 6 3.77 20.70 3.20
N THR A 7 3.22 21.89 3.36
CA THR A 7 1.77 22.15 3.31
C THR A 7 1.24 21.96 1.89
N ALA A 8 1.90 22.56 0.91
CA ALA A 8 1.52 22.42 -0.51
C ALA A 8 1.56 20.97 -1.00
N VAL A 9 2.55 20.17 -0.57
CA VAL A 9 2.62 18.74 -0.90
C VAL A 9 1.45 17.96 -0.28
N LEU A 10 1.07 18.27 0.96
CA LEU A 10 -0.06 17.61 1.61
C LEU A 10 -1.39 17.97 0.93
N GLU A 11 -1.62 19.24 0.60
CA GLU A 11 -2.80 19.70 -0.14
C GLU A 11 -2.90 19.04 -1.52
N ALA A 12 -1.79 18.91 -2.23
CA ALA A 12 -1.74 18.21 -3.51
C ALA A 12 -2.10 16.71 -3.35
N LEU A 13 -1.60 16.05 -2.31
CA LEU A 13 -1.90 14.65 -2.03
C LEU A 13 -3.36 14.45 -1.61
N GLN A 14 -3.95 15.39 -0.87
CA GLN A 14 -5.37 15.36 -0.54
C GLN A 14 -6.24 15.53 -1.79
N THR A 15 -5.89 16.49 -2.65
CA THR A 15 -6.58 16.73 -3.92
C THR A 15 -6.52 15.50 -4.82
N TRP A 16 -5.33 14.91 -4.95
CA TRP A 16 -5.13 13.65 -5.69
C TRP A 16 -5.95 12.51 -5.12
N ALA A 17 -5.97 12.35 -3.79
CA ALA A 17 -6.70 11.28 -3.14
C ALA A 17 -8.21 11.40 -3.40
N ALA A 18 -8.75 12.63 -3.37
CA ALA A 18 -10.17 12.91 -3.56
C ALA A 18 -10.65 12.81 -5.02
N ASP A 19 -9.75 12.89 -6.00
CA ASP A 19 -10.11 12.80 -7.43
C ASP A 19 -10.40 11.36 -7.85
N LEU A 20 -11.68 10.95 -7.78
CA LEU A 20 -12.16 9.61 -8.16
C LEU A 20 -11.92 9.23 -9.63
N ALA A 21 -11.77 10.21 -10.52
CA ALA A 21 -11.51 10.00 -11.95
C ALA A 21 -10.02 10.02 -12.31
N GLY A 22 -9.18 10.51 -11.40
CA GLY A 22 -7.75 10.66 -11.57
C GLY A 22 -6.94 9.37 -11.46
N THR A 23 -5.61 9.55 -11.40
CA THR A 23 -4.66 8.45 -11.26
C THR A 23 -4.83 7.77 -9.90
N LYS A 24 -4.92 6.44 -9.89
CA LYS A 24 -5.11 5.67 -8.64
C LYS A 24 -3.81 5.44 -7.87
N VAL A 25 -2.66 5.59 -8.53
CA VAL A 25 -1.35 5.36 -7.93
C VAL A 25 -0.50 6.61 -8.11
N LEU A 26 0.10 7.08 -7.02
CA LEU A 26 1.05 8.19 -7.02
C LEU A 26 2.40 7.72 -6.50
N TRP A 27 3.43 8.00 -7.29
CA TRP A 27 4.81 7.62 -7.02
C TRP A 27 5.57 8.83 -6.52
N LEU A 28 5.86 8.86 -5.22
CA LEU A 28 6.70 9.86 -4.60
C LEU A 28 8.16 9.43 -4.69
N GLN A 29 8.82 9.84 -5.77
CA GLN A 29 10.22 9.55 -6.01
C GLN A 29 11.15 10.64 -5.44
N GLY A 30 12.34 10.24 -4.99
CA GLY A 30 13.34 11.18 -4.52
C GLY A 30 14.55 10.51 -3.87
N VAL A 31 15.65 11.24 -3.74
CA VAL A 31 16.90 10.72 -3.17
C VAL A 31 16.79 10.39 -1.68
N ALA A 32 17.76 9.66 -1.14
CA ALA A 32 17.84 9.38 0.29
C ALA A 32 17.87 10.70 1.11
N GLY A 33 17.19 10.72 2.26
CA GLY A 33 17.12 11.92 3.12
C GLY A 33 16.22 13.05 2.61
N SER A 34 15.56 12.92 1.45
CA SER A 34 14.67 13.97 0.91
C SER A 34 13.34 14.14 1.67
N GLY A 35 13.06 13.31 2.67
CA GLY A 35 11.85 13.40 3.49
C GLY A 35 10.63 12.65 2.97
N LYS A 36 10.76 11.73 2.00
CA LYS A 36 9.65 10.92 1.47
C LYS A 36 8.84 10.19 2.55
N SER A 37 9.52 9.43 3.42
CA SER A 37 8.86 8.75 4.55
C SER A 37 8.23 9.73 5.52
N SER A 38 8.82 10.92 5.71
CA SER A 38 8.19 11.97 6.51
C SER A 38 6.90 12.48 5.86
N ILE A 39 6.83 12.57 4.53
CA ILE A 39 5.61 12.90 3.79
C ILE A 39 4.58 11.77 3.96
N ALA A 40 4.96 10.52 3.71
CA ALA A 40 4.10 9.35 3.86
C ALA A 40 3.46 9.26 5.26
N VAL A 41 4.26 9.48 6.31
CA VAL A 41 3.77 9.52 7.71
C VAL A 41 2.78 10.66 7.94
N ASN A 42 3.00 11.85 7.37
CA ASN A 42 2.03 12.94 7.56
C ASN A 42 0.72 12.67 6.83
N VAL A 43 0.79 12.06 5.65
CA VAL A 43 -0.40 11.66 4.90
C VAL A 43 -1.18 10.62 5.68
N ALA A 44 -0.51 9.61 6.24
CA ALA A 44 -1.13 8.62 7.11
C ALA A 44 -1.82 9.29 8.32
N LYS A 45 -1.13 10.16 9.05
CA LYS A 45 -1.68 10.90 10.19
C LYS A 45 -2.84 11.81 9.82
N PHE A 46 -2.82 12.40 8.63
CA PHE A 46 -3.92 13.21 8.15
C PHE A 46 -5.18 12.36 7.99
N PHE A 47 -5.06 11.21 7.31
CA PHE A 47 -6.19 10.33 7.04
C PHE A 47 -6.65 9.52 8.26
N GLU A 48 -5.78 9.26 9.22
CA GLU A 48 -6.11 8.59 10.50
C GLU A 48 -7.22 9.32 11.29
N HIS A 49 -7.37 10.63 11.09
CA HIS A 49 -8.41 11.44 11.73
C HIS A 49 -9.63 11.73 10.82
N THR A 50 -9.78 10.98 9.72
CA THR A 50 -10.87 11.14 8.76
C THR A 50 -11.68 9.85 8.61
N ASN A 51 -12.85 9.92 8.00
CA ASN A 51 -13.71 8.74 7.80
C ASN A 51 -13.30 7.94 6.55
N VAL A 52 -12.02 7.58 6.44
CA VAL A 52 -11.46 6.81 5.32
C VAL A 52 -10.83 5.53 5.86
N LEU A 53 -10.87 4.47 5.05
CA LEU A 53 -10.09 3.27 5.37
C LEU A 53 -8.64 3.51 4.97
N MET A 54 -7.70 3.19 5.85
CA MET A 54 -6.29 3.45 5.60
C MET A 54 -5.40 2.25 5.94
N ALA A 55 -4.43 1.96 5.07
CA ALA A 55 -3.36 1.01 5.36
C ALA A 55 -2.00 1.66 5.14
N TYR A 56 -1.06 1.35 6.02
CA TYR A 56 0.31 1.82 5.96
C TYR A 56 1.27 0.64 6.12
N TYR A 57 2.10 0.44 5.11
CA TYR A 57 3.20 -0.50 5.15
C TYR A 57 4.50 0.24 4.83
N ARG A 58 5.54 -0.03 5.62
CA ARG A 58 6.88 0.46 5.36
C ARG A 58 7.82 -0.73 5.17
N PHE A 59 8.54 -0.70 4.06
CA PHE A 59 9.73 -1.52 3.93
C PHE A 59 10.81 -0.94 4.83
N GLU A 60 11.32 -1.80 5.70
CA GLU A 60 12.53 -1.52 6.46
C GLU A 60 13.64 -2.35 5.83
N THR A 61 14.77 -1.72 5.52
CA THR A 61 15.98 -2.44 5.11
C THR A 61 16.25 -3.53 6.14
N ALA A 62 16.05 -4.79 5.74
CA ALA A 62 16.38 -5.94 6.56
C ALA A 62 17.80 -5.78 7.11
N LYS A 63 17.96 -5.80 8.43
CA LYS A 63 19.30 -6.02 9.00
C LYS A 63 19.85 -7.28 8.33
N GLN A 64 21.01 -7.17 7.68
CA GLN A 64 21.66 -8.25 6.95
C GLN A 64 21.50 -9.58 7.72
N GLY A 65 20.69 -10.50 7.19
CA GLY A 65 20.42 -11.81 7.79
C GLY A 65 18.98 -12.09 8.23
N GLN A 66 18.11 -11.09 8.36
CA GLN A 66 16.66 -11.32 8.50
C GLN A 66 16.00 -11.13 7.14
N LEU A 67 15.94 -12.21 6.35
CA LEU A 67 15.05 -12.29 5.19
C LEU A 67 13.66 -11.91 5.71
N ASN A 68 13.20 -10.67 5.49
CA ASN A 68 11.83 -10.32 5.84
C ASN A 68 11.00 -10.86 4.68
N PRO A 69 10.33 -12.00 4.85
CA PRO A 69 9.53 -12.54 3.77
C PRO A 69 8.31 -11.63 3.67
N SER A 70 8.24 -10.85 2.60
CA SER A 70 7.32 -9.73 2.53
C SER A 70 5.87 -10.17 2.74
N ASN A 71 5.24 -9.64 3.79
CA ASN A 71 3.82 -9.82 4.09
C ASN A 71 3.03 -8.56 3.69
N LEU A 72 3.49 -7.82 2.67
CA LEU A 72 2.95 -6.52 2.29
C LEU A 72 1.42 -6.57 2.15
N PHE A 73 0.91 -7.47 1.30
CA PHE A 73 -0.51 -7.47 0.96
C PHE A 73 -1.38 -8.08 2.05
N THR A 74 -0.87 -9.05 2.82
CA THR A 74 -1.57 -9.59 3.99
C THR A 74 -1.64 -8.56 5.12
N THR A 75 -0.57 -7.81 5.37
CA THR A 75 -0.56 -6.69 6.33
C THR A 75 -1.55 -5.61 5.92
N ILE A 76 -1.57 -5.20 4.65
CA ILE A 76 -2.56 -4.22 4.15
C ILE A 76 -3.98 -4.75 4.34
N ALA A 77 -4.24 -6.00 3.94
CA ALA A 77 -5.57 -6.61 4.09
C ALA A 77 -6.04 -6.64 5.56
N LEU A 78 -5.16 -7.04 6.48
CA LEU A 78 -5.44 -7.05 7.92
C LEU A 78 -5.73 -5.65 8.47
N GLN A 79 -4.93 -4.64 8.09
CA GLN A 79 -5.14 -3.26 8.54
C GLN A 79 -6.50 -2.71 8.07
N LEU A 80 -6.88 -2.95 6.81
CA LEU A 80 -8.18 -2.52 6.29
C LEU A 80 -9.34 -3.26 6.97
N ALA A 81 -9.21 -4.58 7.14
CA ALA A 81 -10.20 -5.41 7.81
C ALA A 81 -10.43 -5.00 9.27
N ALA A 82 -9.40 -4.56 9.98
CA ALA A 82 -9.52 -4.12 11.37
C ALA A 82 -10.34 -2.83 11.55
N GLN A 83 -10.65 -2.10 10.47
CA GLN A 83 -11.37 -0.83 10.50
C GLN A 83 -12.84 -0.95 10.10
N ASP A 84 -13.26 -2.08 9.50
CA ASP A 84 -14.61 -2.29 9.00
C ASP A 84 -15.05 -3.74 9.21
N THR A 85 -16.21 -3.93 9.83
CA THR A 85 -16.71 -5.27 10.18
C THR A 85 -17.10 -6.11 8.96
N GLY A 86 -17.47 -5.48 7.84
CA GLY A 86 -17.73 -6.16 6.58
C GLY A 86 -16.44 -6.69 5.94
N LEU A 87 -15.38 -5.88 5.94
CA LEU A 87 -14.04 -6.31 5.52
C LEU A 87 -13.46 -7.36 6.47
N GLU A 88 -13.67 -7.24 7.77
CA GLU A 88 -13.29 -8.26 8.76
C GLU A 88 -13.93 -9.61 8.43
N ALA A 89 -15.26 -9.63 8.30
CA ALA A 89 -16.00 -10.84 7.95
C ALA A 89 -15.51 -11.44 6.62
N LYS A 90 -15.25 -10.59 5.62
CA LYS A 90 -14.73 -11.06 4.34
C LYS A 90 -13.33 -11.64 4.45
N LEU A 91 -12.44 -11.00 5.21
CA LEU A 91 -11.09 -11.51 5.38
C LEU A 91 -11.09 -12.85 6.14
N VAL A 92 -11.95 -13.00 7.16
CA VAL A 92 -12.15 -14.27 7.87
C VAL A 92 -12.61 -15.38 6.92
N GLU A 93 -13.56 -15.09 6.03
CA GLU A 93 -14.00 -16.02 4.98
C GLU A 93 -12.81 -16.46 4.11
N LEU A 94 -12.06 -15.50 3.56
CA LEU A 94 -10.90 -15.77 2.69
C LEU A 94 -9.83 -16.63 3.38
N VAL A 95 -9.51 -16.32 4.65
CA VAL A 95 -8.53 -17.05 5.46
C VAL A 95 -9.03 -18.47 5.79
N THR A 96 -10.33 -18.63 6.03
CA THR A 96 -10.94 -19.93 6.35
C THR A 96 -10.98 -20.84 5.11
N SER A 97 -11.23 -20.27 3.93
CA SER A 97 -11.22 -21.02 2.67
C SER A 97 -9.82 -21.35 2.15
N ALA A 98 -8.80 -20.58 2.52
CA ALA A 98 -7.42 -20.85 2.13
C ALA A 98 -6.85 -22.12 2.81
N THR A 99 -5.98 -22.83 2.11
CA THR A 99 -5.21 -23.95 2.68
C THR A 99 -4.18 -23.46 3.71
N PRO A 100 -3.67 -24.34 4.60
CA PRO A 100 -2.60 -23.98 5.53
C PRO A 100 -1.32 -23.46 4.85
N LEU A 101 -1.03 -23.91 3.62
CA LEU A 101 0.13 -23.46 2.85
C LEU A 101 -0.10 -22.06 2.28
N GLU A 102 -1.27 -21.82 1.67
CA GLU A 102 -1.65 -20.51 1.15
C GLU A 102 -1.66 -19.43 2.24
N ARG A 103 -2.18 -19.75 3.43
CA ARG A 103 -2.14 -18.83 4.58
C ARG A 103 -0.72 -18.45 5.03
N LYS A 104 0.26 -19.30 4.76
CA LYS A 104 1.68 -19.08 5.10
C LYS A 104 2.50 -18.58 3.92
N SER A 105 1.88 -18.38 2.76
CA SER A 105 2.59 -17.98 1.56
C SER A 105 3.22 -16.60 1.71
N GLN A 106 4.47 -16.53 1.29
CA GLN A 106 5.28 -15.32 1.28
C GLN A 106 5.43 -14.76 -0.14
N ASP A 107 4.79 -15.40 -1.12
CA ASP A 107 4.74 -14.90 -2.49
C ASP A 107 3.76 -13.71 -2.55
N PRO A 108 4.24 -12.50 -2.89
CA PRO A 108 3.37 -11.33 -2.96
C PRO A 108 2.26 -11.50 -4.01
N ALA A 109 2.47 -12.25 -5.08
CA ALA A 109 1.44 -12.52 -6.08
C ALA A 109 0.31 -13.37 -5.50
N GLU A 110 0.62 -14.40 -4.71
CA GLU A 110 -0.38 -15.21 -4.03
C GLU A 110 -1.11 -14.41 -2.97
N GLN A 111 -0.40 -13.66 -2.13
CA GLN A 111 -1.01 -12.81 -1.10
C GLN A 111 -1.98 -11.78 -1.70
N LEU A 112 -1.57 -11.15 -2.80
CA LEU A 112 -2.39 -10.19 -3.53
C LEU A 112 -3.68 -10.85 -4.06
N ARG A 113 -3.54 -11.99 -4.73
CA ARG A 113 -4.66 -12.71 -5.37
C ARG A 113 -5.63 -13.29 -4.37
N LEU A 114 -5.13 -13.84 -3.26
CA LEU A 114 -5.94 -14.57 -2.29
C LEU A 114 -6.60 -13.66 -1.26
N PHE A 115 -5.94 -12.57 -0.87
CA PHE A 115 -6.40 -11.76 0.26
C PHE A 115 -6.76 -10.33 -0.17
N LEU A 116 -5.81 -9.56 -0.69
CA LEU A 116 -6.03 -8.12 -0.87
C LEU A 116 -7.01 -7.80 -2.00
N VAL A 117 -6.86 -8.40 -3.20
CA VAL A 117 -7.76 -8.12 -4.33
C VAL A 117 -9.21 -8.49 -4.02
N PRO A 118 -9.51 -9.71 -3.53
CA PRO A 118 -10.88 -10.06 -3.17
C PRO A 118 -11.47 -9.17 -2.07
N LEU A 119 -10.64 -8.74 -1.11
CA LEU A 119 -11.07 -7.83 -0.05
C LEU A 119 -11.46 -6.46 -0.60
N LEU A 120 -10.62 -5.85 -1.45
CA LEU A 120 -10.91 -4.56 -2.10
C LEU A 120 -12.12 -4.63 -3.03
N GLN A 121 -12.41 -5.80 -3.60
CA GLN A 121 -13.54 -6.03 -4.51
C GLN A 121 -14.84 -6.43 -3.81
N HIS A 122 -14.81 -6.71 -2.50
CA HIS A 122 -15.98 -7.26 -1.81
C HIS A 122 -17.19 -6.33 -1.85
N ASN A 123 -16.97 -5.02 -1.66
CA ASN A 123 -18.00 -3.97 -1.74
C ASN A 123 -17.36 -2.63 -2.14
N PRO A 124 -16.94 -2.44 -3.40
CA PRO A 124 -16.15 -1.28 -3.83
C PRO A 124 -16.90 0.06 -3.70
N ASN A 125 -18.23 0.03 -3.59
CA ASN A 125 -19.08 1.21 -3.46
C ASN A 125 -19.49 1.50 -2.00
N ALA A 126 -19.15 0.62 -1.05
CA ALA A 126 -19.48 0.84 0.37
C ALA A 126 -18.58 1.90 1.02
N TYR A 127 -17.42 2.18 0.42
CA TYR A 127 -16.43 3.09 0.96
C TYR A 127 -16.26 4.30 0.05
N HIS A 128 -16.28 5.48 0.67
CA HIS A 128 -16.05 6.72 -0.06
C HIS A 128 -14.60 6.85 -0.55
N GLN A 129 -13.64 6.34 0.24
CA GLN A 129 -12.22 6.42 -0.06
C GLN A 129 -11.42 5.37 0.73
N VAL A 130 -10.42 4.76 0.08
CA VAL A 130 -9.44 3.87 0.69
C VAL A 130 -8.04 4.34 0.33
N ILE A 131 -7.18 4.58 1.32
CA ILE A 131 -5.81 5.05 1.11
C ILE A 131 -4.82 3.96 1.56
N ILE A 132 -3.99 3.50 0.63
CA ILE A 132 -2.91 2.55 0.91
C ILE A 132 -1.59 3.27 0.72
N ILE A 133 -0.71 3.22 1.73
CA ILE A 133 0.61 3.85 1.71
C ILE A 133 1.67 2.75 1.78
N ILE A 134 2.56 2.74 0.80
CA ILE A 134 3.68 1.81 0.68
C ILE A 134 4.97 2.64 0.70
N ASP A 135 5.63 2.69 1.85
CA ASP A 135 6.82 3.51 2.08
C ASP A 135 8.10 2.70 1.89
N GLY A 136 9.02 3.19 1.05
CA GLY A 136 10.37 2.67 0.88
C GLY A 136 10.48 1.45 -0.04
N LEU A 137 9.77 1.41 -1.18
CA LEU A 137 9.84 0.25 -2.09
C LEU A 137 11.28 -0.11 -2.52
N ASP A 138 12.18 0.87 -2.61
CA ASP A 138 13.61 0.62 -2.88
C ASP A 138 14.29 -0.25 -1.81
N GLU A 139 13.76 -0.26 -0.59
CA GLU A 139 14.24 -1.06 0.53
C GLU A 139 13.62 -2.47 0.60
N SER A 140 12.84 -2.88 -0.41
CA SER A 140 12.18 -4.20 -0.45
C SER A 140 13.11 -5.40 -0.73
N GLY A 141 14.42 -5.21 -0.61
CA GLY A 141 15.44 -6.23 -0.91
C GLY A 141 16.27 -5.91 -2.15
N VAL A 142 17.05 -6.89 -2.61
CA VAL A 142 17.86 -6.74 -3.82
C VAL A 142 16.97 -6.67 -5.07
N VAL A 143 17.52 -6.22 -6.21
CA VAL A 143 16.79 -6.05 -7.49
C VAL A 143 15.93 -7.28 -7.84
N ALA A 144 16.45 -8.49 -7.65
CA ALA A 144 15.72 -9.73 -7.93
C ALA A 144 14.49 -9.94 -7.01
N GLU A 145 14.56 -9.51 -5.76
CA GLU A 145 13.46 -9.57 -4.79
C GLU A 145 12.45 -8.45 -5.05
N ARG A 146 12.93 -7.23 -5.26
CA ARG A 146 12.09 -6.08 -5.62
C ARG A 146 11.31 -6.33 -6.91
N SER A 147 11.92 -6.97 -7.91
CA SER A 147 11.24 -7.39 -9.15
C SER A 147 10.06 -8.33 -8.91
N LYS A 148 10.12 -9.20 -7.88
CA LYS A 148 8.99 -10.06 -7.49
C LYS A 148 7.86 -9.28 -6.85
N MET A 149 8.14 -8.10 -6.26
CA MET A 149 7.14 -7.20 -5.67
C MET A 149 6.51 -6.27 -6.71
N LEU A 150 7.31 -5.76 -7.66
CA LEU A 150 6.86 -4.83 -8.70
C LEU A 150 5.73 -5.41 -9.56
N LYS A 151 5.85 -6.67 -9.99
CA LYS A 151 4.84 -7.32 -10.84
C LYS A 151 3.44 -7.36 -10.19
N PRO A 152 3.28 -7.86 -8.94
CA PRO A 152 2.04 -7.74 -8.19
C PRO A 152 1.55 -6.31 -8.00
N LEU A 153 2.43 -5.34 -7.72
CA LEU A 153 2.00 -3.94 -7.55
C LEU A 153 1.42 -3.35 -8.84
N VAL A 154 2.02 -3.64 -10.00
CA VAL A 154 1.49 -3.24 -11.32
C VAL A 154 0.14 -3.91 -11.57
N SER A 155 0.03 -5.21 -11.26
CA SER A 155 -1.23 -5.96 -11.39
C SER A 155 -2.34 -5.36 -10.51
N LEU A 156 -2.02 -5.06 -9.24
CA LEU A 156 -2.92 -4.40 -8.30
C LEU A 156 -3.42 -3.07 -8.86
N ALA A 157 -2.52 -2.22 -9.36
CA ALA A 157 -2.86 -0.90 -9.90
C ALA A 157 -3.95 -0.97 -11.00
N ALA A 158 -3.89 -2.00 -11.86
CA ALA A 158 -4.88 -2.22 -12.92
C ALA A 158 -6.25 -2.71 -12.39
N MET A 159 -6.28 -3.37 -11.23
CA MET A 159 -7.49 -3.95 -10.62
C MET A 159 -8.13 -3.07 -9.54
N LEU A 160 -7.54 -1.91 -9.22
CA LEU A 160 -8.03 -1.05 -8.14
C LEU A 160 -9.46 -0.56 -8.41
N PRO A 161 -10.38 -0.68 -7.43
CA PRO A 161 -11.64 0.04 -7.47
C PRO A 161 -11.46 1.57 -7.55
N PRO A 162 -12.45 2.33 -8.06
CA PRO A 162 -12.34 3.79 -8.22
C PRO A 162 -12.00 4.55 -6.93
N ALA A 163 -12.46 4.08 -5.77
CA ALA A 163 -12.25 4.72 -4.47
C ALA A 163 -10.88 4.42 -3.84
N VAL A 164 -10.07 3.52 -4.41
CA VAL A 164 -8.80 3.09 -3.81
C VAL A 164 -7.62 3.89 -4.38
N ARG A 165 -6.79 4.43 -3.51
CA ARG A 165 -5.58 5.19 -3.85
C ARG A 165 -4.35 4.54 -3.24
N ILE A 166 -3.26 4.48 -3.99
CA ILE A 166 -1.96 3.98 -3.52
C ILE A 166 -0.93 5.11 -3.58
N LEU A 167 -0.39 5.51 -2.43
CA LEU A 167 0.80 6.34 -2.34
C LEU A 167 2.01 5.42 -2.18
N LEU A 168 2.93 5.45 -3.13
CA LEU A 168 4.16 4.66 -3.08
C LEU A 168 5.37 5.59 -2.99
N THR A 169 6.29 5.33 -2.07
CA THR A 169 7.57 6.05 -2.00
C THR A 169 8.72 5.16 -2.44
N THR A 170 9.67 5.73 -3.18
CA THR A 170 10.87 5.02 -3.63
C THR A 170 12.01 5.97 -3.98
N ARG A 171 13.24 5.47 -3.97
CA ARG A 171 14.36 6.09 -4.71
C ARG A 171 14.20 5.88 -6.22
N PRO A 172 14.82 6.74 -7.05
CA PRO A 172 14.90 6.54 -8.49
C PRO A 172 15.88 5.40 -8.79
N GLU A 173 15.41 4.16 -8.68
CA GLU A 173 16.15 2.95 -9.05
C GLU A 173 15.84 2.59 -10.51
N SER A 174 16.82 2.09 -11.27
CA SER A 174 16.65 1.84 -12.72
C SER A 174 15.59 0.78 -13.05
N ASP A 175 15.33 -0.14 -12.12
CA ASP A 175 14.31 -1.19 -12.25
C ASP A 175 12.92 -0.76 -11.74
N VAL A 176 12.80 0.46 -11.22
CA VAL A 176 11.59 1.05 -10.62
C VAL A 176 11.10 2.26 -11.46
N GLN A 177 11.62 2.41 -12.68
CA GLN A 177 11.23 3.45 -13.65
C GLN A 177 10.09 3.00 -14.56
#